data_AF-A0A453S1G3-F1
#
_entry.id   AF-A0A453S1G3-F1
#
_cell.length_a   1.000
_cell.length_b   1.000
_cell.length_c   1.000
_cell.angle_alpha   90.00
_cell.angle_beta   90.00
_cell.angle_gamma   90.00
#
_symmetry.space_group_name_H-M   'P 1'
#
loop_
_entity.id
_entity.type
_entity.pdbx_description
1 polymer ?
#
loop_
_entity_poly.entity_id
_entity_poly.type
_entity_poly.pdbx_seq_one_letter_code
_entity_poly.pdbx_strand_id
1 'polypeptide(L)'
;NVCRVLKNEVMQLNAPIRGIAPLRAAVRKIQTSSEQLTPLHAEYLMLCLLAKQYKAGLSVLEDDIFEVDQPKDLFLYCYYGAMIYIGLKKFRKALELLHNAVTAPMSSLNAITVEAYKKYVLVSLIQSGQVPSFPKYTSSTAQRNLKNHTQIYVDLSTCYGTGSYSDLETFIQSNAEAFQTDNNFGLVKQVLSSMYKRNIQRLTQTYLTLSLEDIASSVQLNTPKEAEMHVLRMIEDGEIHATINQKDGMVSFNEDPEQYKSSEMVEHIDSSIQRLMALSKKLTSIDQNISCDHAFLMKRVEGNVQDSTTMTSTRFRTNIFEMISTLGV
;
A
#
# COMPACT_ATOMS: atom_id res chain seq x y z
N ASN A 1 5.15 -30.10 -7.65
CA ASN A 1 6.37 -30.64 -7.01
C ASN A 1 7.68 -30.13 -7.60
N VAL A 2 7.89 -30.13 -8.92
CA VAL A 2 9.18 -29.71 -9.54
C VAL A 2 9.61 -28.28 -9.17
N CYS A 3 8.72 -27.29 -9.23
CA CYS A 3 9.05 -25.90 -8.89
C CYS A 3 9.55 -25.73 -7.44
N ARG A 4 8.91 -26.43 -6.50
CA ARG A 4 9.32 -26.42 -5.09
C ARG A 4 10.69 -27.05 -4.88
N VAL A 5 10.98 -28.15 -5.58
CA VAL A 5 12.30 -28.79 -5.55
C VAL A 5 13.35 -27.85 -6.11
N LEU A 6 13.10 -27.25 -7.28
CA LEU A 6 14.02 -26.26 -7.88
C LEU A 6 14.31 -25.11 -6.92
N LYS A 7 13.27 -24.54 -6.29
CA LYS A 7 13.41 -23.49 -5.28
C LYS A 7 14.34 -23.94 -4.14
N ASN A 8 14.10 -25.13 -3.59
CA ASN A 8 14.91 -25.64 -2.48
C ASN A 8 16.38 -25.84 -2.89
N GLU A 9 16.63 -26.38 -4.09
CA GLU A 9 17.99 -26.56 -4.63
C GLU A 9 18.72 -25.23 -4.82
N VAL A 10 18.09 -24.23 -5.47
CA VAL A 10 18.75 -22.93 -5.68
C VAL A 10 19.00 -22.19 -4.35
N MET A 11 18.18 -22.45 -3.34
CA MET A 11 18.38 -21.93 -1.97
C MET A 11 19.55 -22.62 -1.27
N GLN A 12 19.67 -23.95 -1.37
CA GLN A 12 20.81 -24.69 -0.81
C GLN A 12 22.13 -24.29 -1.47
N LEU A 13 22.12 -24.04 -2.78
CA LEU A 13 23.28 -23.56 -3.53
C LEU A 13 23.59 -22.07 -3.32
N ASN A 14 22.81 -21.36 -2.50
CA ASN A 14 22.90 -19.92 -2.29
C ASN A 14 22.89 -19.11 -3.61
N ALA A 15 22.13 -19.58 -4.60
CA ALA A 15 22.07 -19.02 -5.94
C ALA A 15 20.61 -18.76 -6.38
N PRO A 16 19.81 -17.97 -5.61
CA PRO A 16 18.37 -17.78 -5.85
C PRO A 16 18.07 -17.20 -7.24
N ILE A 17 19.00 -16.44 -7.82
CA ILE A 17 18.88 -15.87 -9.18
C ILE A 17 18.62 -16.93 -10.26
N ARG A 18 19.15 -18.15 -10.09
CA ARG A 18 18.98 -19.26 -11.05
C ARG A 18 17.54 -19.76 -11.13
N GLY A 19 16.75 -19.56 -10.07
CA GLY A 19 15.34 -19.97 -10.03
C GLY A 19 14.38 -18.95 -10.61
N ILE A 20 14.79 -17.70 -10.82
CA ILE A 20 13.89 -16.61 -11.25
C ILE A 20 13.27 -16.88 -12.62
N ALA A 21 14.09 -17.10 -13.66
CA ALA A 21 13.56 -17.29 -15.01
C ALA A 21 12.69 -18.56 -15.15
N PRO A 22 13.09 -19.73 -14.60
CA PRO A 22 12.24 -20.92 -14.61
C PRO A 22 10.92 -20.75 -13.85
N LEU A 23 10.95 -20.17 -12.64
CA LEU A 23 9.72 -19.98 -11.86
C LEU A 23 8.79 -18.95 -12.51
N ARG A 24 9.32 -17.89 -13.11
CA ARG A 24 8.49 -16.93 -13.88
C ARG A 24 7.76 -17.62 -15.03
N ALA A 25 8.46 -18.48 -15.76
CA ALA A 25 7.85 -19.26 -16.84
C ALA A 25 6.79 -20.26 -16.30
N ALA A 26 7.05 -20.85 -15.13
CA ALA A 26 6.13 -21.77 -14.49
C ALA A 26 4.84 -21.08 -14.02
N VAL A 27 4.92 -19.90 -13.39
CA VAL A 27 3.76 -19.10 -12.96
C VAL A 27 2.80 -18.90 -14.13
N ARG A 28 3.31 -18.41 -15.27
CA ARG A 28 2.50 -18.14 -16.47
C ARG A 28 1.88 -19.38 -17.11
N LYS A 29 2.51 -20.55 -16.96
CA LYS A 29 2.03 -21.80 -17.57
C LYS A 29 1.06 -22.58 -16.68
N ILE A 30 1.12 -22.36 -15.37
CA ILE A 30 0.33 -23.11 -14.38
C ILE A 30 -0.97 -22.38 -14.04
N GLN A 31 -0.96 -21.04 -14.06
CA GLN A 31 -2.17 -20.26 -13.85
C GLN A 31 -3.21 -20.60 -14.93
N THR A 32 -4.47 -20.79 -14.52
CA THR A 32 -5.58 -21.00 -15.46
C THR A 32 -6.03 -19.67 -16.08
N SER A 33 -5.90 -18.58 -15.33
CA SER A 33 -6.13 -17.20 -15.74
C SER A 33 -4.98 -16.31 -15.22
N SER A 34 -4.77 -15.14 -15.83
CA SER A 34 -3.83 -14.14 -15.30
C SER A 34 -4.29 -13.51 -13.98
N GLU A 35 -5.53 -13.78 -13.58
CA GLU A 35 -6.18 -13.19 -12.41
C GLU A 35 -6.11 -14.12 -11.19
N GLN A 36 -5.58 -15.34 -11.35
CA GLN A 36 -5.50 -16.35 -10.30
C GLN A 36 -4.17 -16.28 -9.55
N LEU A 37 -4.25 -16.15 -8.23
CA LEU A 37 -3.10 -16.27 -7.35
C LEU A 37 -2.74 -17.75 -7.12
N THR A 38 -1.67 -18.19 -7.77
CA THR A 38 -1.04 -19.49 -7.47
C THR A 38 0.02 -19.37 -6.35
N PRO A 39 0.31 -20.46 -5.60
CA PRO A 39 1.40 -20.49 -4.61
C PRO A 39 2.78 -20.13 -5.18
N LEU A 40 2.97 -20.32 -6.50
CA LEU A 40 4.23 -20.02 -7.18
C LEU A 40 4.54 -18.53 -7.26
N HIS A 41 3.53 -17.66 -7.19
CA HIS A 41 3.74 -16.21 -7.12
C HIS A 41 4.59 -15.84 -5.90
N ALA A 42 4.20 -16.34 -4.72
CA ALA A 42 4.95 -16.10 -3.49
C ALA A 42 6.38 -16.66 -3.57
N GLU A 43 6.56 -17.89 -4.08
CA GLU A 43 7.89 -18.49 -4.22
C GLU A 43 8.78 -17.71 -5.20
N TYR A 44 8.21 -17.25 -6.32
CA TYR A 44 8.91 -16.43 -7.30
C TYR A 44 9.35 -15.08 -6.72
N LEU A 45 8.44 -14.37 -6.03
CA LEU A 45 8.73 -13.08 -5.40
C LEU A 45 9.80 -13.23 -4.31
N MET A 46 9.76 -14.31 -3.53
CA MET A 46 10.79 -14.62 -2.54
C MET A 46 12.18 -14.75 -3.20
N LEU A 47 12.30 -15.48 -4.32
CA LEU A 47 13.58 -15.59 -5.03
C LEU A 47 14.04 -14.23 -5.59
N CYS A 48 13.11 -13.42 -6.12
CA CYS A 48 13.42 -12.07 -6.60
C CYS A 48 13.96 -11.18 -5.48
N LEU A 49 13.36 -11.25 -4.28
CA LEU A 49 13.79 -10.50 -3.10
C LEU A 49 15.20 -10.91 -2.65
N LEU A 50 15.44 -12.22 -2.53
CA LEU A 50 16.73 -12.77 -2.09
C LEU A 50 17.87 -12.49 -3.08
N ALA A 51 17.58 -12.58 -4.38
CA ALA A 51 18.53 -12.24 -5.44
C ALA A 51 18.67 -10.72 -5.69
N LYS A 52 17.91 -9.89 -4.97
CA LYS A 52 17.81 -8.43 -5.16
C LYS A 52 17.42 -8.03 -6.60
N GLN A 53 16.66 -8.87 -7.29
CA GLN A 53 16.17 -8.64 -8.65
C GLN A 53 14.72 -8.11 -8.63
N TYR A 54 14.53 -6.92 -8.07
CA TYR A 54 13.20 -6.33 -7.86
C TYR A 54 12.44 -6.07 -9.16
N LYS A 55 13.14 -5.65 -10.23
CA LYS A 55 12.53 -5.44 -11.55
C LYS A 55 11.93 -6.72 -12.13
N ALA A 56 12.51 -7.88 -11.84
CA ALA A 56 11.93 -9.15 -12.27
C ALA A 56 10.60 -9.42 -11.55
N GLY A 57 10.52 -9.11 -10.25
CA GLY A 57 9.31 -9.28 -9.45
C GLY A 57 8.11 -8.48 -9.98
N LEU A 58 8.33 -7.31 -10.60
CA LEU A 58 7.25 -6.49 -11.15
C LEU A 58 6.40 -7.22 -12.19
N SER A 59 6.97 -8.18 -12.92
CA SER A 59 6.27 -8.88 -14.00
C SER A 59 5.08 -9.73 -13.56
N VAL A 60 4.90 -9.93 -12.25
CA VAL A 60 3.73 -10.60 -11.67
C VAL A 60 2.97 -9.71 -10.66
N LEU A 61 3.56 -8.58 -10.26
CA LEU A 61 2.95 -7.62 -9.33
C LEU A 61 2.13 -6.54 -10.06
N GLU A 62 2.25 -6.49 -11.38
CA GLU A 62 1.49 -5.60 -12.25
C GLU A 62 0.24 -6.28 -12.82
N ASP A 63 0.09 -7.59 -12.59
CA ASP A 63 -1.10 -8.35 -12.97
C ASP A 63 -2.23 -8.12 -11.94
N ASP A 64 -3.47 -7.94 -12.42
CA ASP A 64 -4.64 -7.78 -11.57
C ASP A 64 -5.13 -9.15 -11.06
N ILE A 65 -4.93 -9.42 -9.77
CA ILE A 65 -5.29 -10.69 -9.14
C ILE A 65 -6.62 -10.56 -8.40
N PHE A 66 -7.60 -11.38 -8.77
CA PHE A 66 -8.94 -11.41 -8.17
C PHE A 66 -9.30 -12.76 -7.52
N GLU A 67 -8.66 -13.85 -7.94
CA GLU A 67 -8.98 -15.20 -7.48
C GLU A 67 -7.86 -15.72 -6.57
N VAL A 68 -8.23 -16.13 -5.35
CA VAL A 68 -7.28 -16.60 -4.32
C VAL A 68 -7.79 -17.90 -3.72
N ASP A 69 -7.03 -18.98 -3.91
CA ASP A 69 -7.43 -20.30 -3.42
C ASP A 69 -7.07 -20.52 -1.95
N GLN A 70 -5.91 -20.03 -1.51
CA GLN A 70 -5.36 -20.28 -0.17
C GLN A 70 -4.98 -18.96 0.51
N PRO A 71 -5.50 -18.68 1.73
CA PRO A 71 -5.18 -17.44 2.46
C PRO A 71 -3.68 -17.23 2.68
N LYS A 72 -2.93 -18.32 2.93
CA LYS A 72 -1.48 -18.26 3.14
C LYS A 72 -0.75 -17.66 1.93
N ASP A 73 -1.17 -18.01 0.73
CA ASP A 73 -0.52 -17.55 -0.51
C ASP A 73 -0.74 -16.06 -0.71
N LEU A 74 -1.93 -15.55 -0.34
CA LEU A 74 -2.22 -14.12 -0.32
C LEU A 74 -1.30 -13.36 0.65
N PHE A 75 -1.17 -13.83 1.90
CA PHE A 75 -0.29 -13.17 2.87
C PHE A 75 1.16 -13.10 2.39
N LEU A 76 1.69 -14.19 1.83
CA LEU A 76 3.06 -14.24 1.33
C LEU A 76 3.24 -13.37 0.06
N TYR A 77 2.30 -13.44 -0.87
CA TYR A 77 2.29 -12.61 -2.07
C TYR A 77 2.31 -11.12 -1.72
N CYS A 78 1.38 -10.68 -0.88
CA CYS A 78 1.29 -9.29 -0.44
C CYS A 78 2.55 -8.85 0.30
N TYR A 79 3.06 -9.67 1.23
CA TYR A 79 4.26 -9.31 2.00
C TYR A 79 5.52 -9.20 1.13
N TYR A 80 5.82 -10.21 0.29
CA TYR A 80 7.00 -10.15 -0.57
C TYR A 80 6.87 -9.10 -1.68
N GLY A 81 5.67 -8.95 -2.25
CA GLY A 81 5.39 -7.89 -3.21
C GLY A 81 5.59 -6.49 -2.62
N ALA A 82 5.11 -6.28 -1.39
CA ALA A 82 5.33 -5.03 -0.67
C ALA A 82 6.82 -4.75 -0.45
N MET A 83 7.60 -5.76 -0.02
CA MET A 83 9.04 -5.60 0.16
C MET A 83 9.77 -5.23 -1.14
N ILE A 84 9.35 -5.79 -2.28
CA ILE A 84 9.88 -5.42 -3.59
C ILE A 84 9.54 -3.97 -3.94
N TYR A 85 8.28 -3.55 -3.75
CA TYR A 85 7.89 -2.16 -3.98
C TYR A 85 8.58 -1.17 -3.04
N ILE A 86 8.78 -1.54 -1.77
CA ILE A 86 9.59 -0.77 -0.80
C ILE A 86 11.02 -0.62 -1.31
N GLY A 87 11.65 -1.72 -1.76
CA GLY A 87 13.01 -1.70 -2.32
C GLY A 87 13.15 -0.82 -3.56
N LEU A 88 12.06 -0.65 -4.30
CA LEU A 88 11.94 0.24 -5.46
C LEU A 88 11.45 1.66 -5.11
N LYS A 89 11.23 1.98 -3.82
CA LYS A 89 10.64 3.23 -3.33
C LYS A 89 9.26 3.56 -3.92
N LYS A 90 8.53 2.55 -4.42
CA LYS A 90 7.14 2.68 -4.88
C LYS A 90 6.18 2.52 -3.69
N PHE A 91 6.26 3.43 -2.73
CA PHE A 91 5.58 3.29 -1.43
C PHE A 91 4.05 3.19 -1.53
N ARG A 92 3.41 3.91 -2.47
CA ARG A 92 1.96 3.82 -2.69
C ARG A 92 1.50 2.39 -3.01
N LYS A 93 2.15 1.73 -3.97
CA LYS A 93 1.87 0.32 -4.32
C LYS A 93 2.24 -0.64 -3.20
N ALA A 94 3.31 -0.35 -2.45
CA ALA A 94 3.66 -1.14 -1.27
C ALA A 94 2.55 -1.08 -0.20
N LEU A 95 1.99 0.10 0.05
CA LEU A 95 0.89 0.27 1.00
C LEU A 95 -0.36 -0.47 0.59
N GLU A 96 -0.71 -0.50 -0.69
CA GLU A 96 -1.85 -1.29 -1.19
C GLU A 96 -1.68 -2.78 -0.84
N LEU A 97 -0.50 -3.36 -1.07
CA LEU A 97 -0.23 -4.76 -0.72
C LEU A 97 -0.16 -5.01 0.79
N LEU A 98 0.48 -4.11 1.55
CA LEU A 98 0.54 -4.21 3.01
C LEU A 98 -0.85 -4.10 3.63
N HIS A 99 -1.67 -3.18 3.13
CA HIS A 99 -3.07 -3.00 3.52
C HIS A 99 -3.83 -4.30 3.29
N ASN A 100 -3.75 -4.88 2.09
CA ASN A 100 -4.38 -6.16 1.77
C ASN A 100 -3.93 -7.29 2.72
N ALA A 101 -2.64 -7.34 3.08
CA ALA A 101 -2.13 -8.32 4.03
C ALA A 101 -2.71 -8.14 5.44
N VAL A 102 -2.82 -6.91 5.95
CA VAL A 102 -3.27 -6.65 7.33
C VAL A 102 -4.81 -6.70 7.47
N THR A 103 -5.55 -6.46 6.39
CA THR A 103 -7.02 -6.52 6.39
C THR A 103 -7.59 -7.86 5.95
N ALA A 104 -6.79 -8.74 5.35
CA ALA A 104 -7.24 -10.06 4.94
C ALA A 104 -7.86 -10.84 6.12
N PRO A 105 -8.99 -11.55 5.92
CA PRO A 105 -9.65 -12.31 6.98
C PRO A 105 -8.69 -13.32 7.62
N MET A 106 -8.63 -13.34 8.95
CA MET A 106 -7.83 -14.29 9.71
C MET A 106 -8.55 -14.72 10.99
N SER A 107 -8.53 -16.02 11.26
CA SER A 107 -9.05 -16.59 12.51
C SER A 107 -8.02 -16.56 13.64
N SER A 108 -6.73 -16.62 13.29
CA SER A 108 -5.60 -16.55 14.21
C SER A 108 -4.53 -15.61 13.67
N LEU A 109 -3.76 -15.01 14.58
CA LEU A 109 -2.66 -14.13 14.21
C LEU A 109 -1.54 -14.94 13.56
N ASN A 110 -1.01 -14.43 12.45
CA ASN A 110 0.12 -15.06 11.77
C ASN A 110 1.36 -14.13 11.79
N ALA A 111 2.56 -14.70 11.83
CA ALA A 111 3.79 -13.92 11.92
C ALA A 111 4.01 -12.99 10.70
N ILE A 112 3.53 -13.41 9.51
CA ILE A 112 3.65 -12.63 8.27
C ILE A 112 2.92 -11.30 8.39
N THR A 113 1.71 -11.30 8.96
CA THR A 113 0.86 -10.12 9.15
C THR A 113 1.40 -9.19 10.22
N VAL A 114 2.04 -9.72 11.26
CA VAL A 114 2.77 -8.90 12.25
C VAL A 114 3.91 -8.15 11.55
N GLU A 115 4.74 -8.84 10.78
CA GLU A 115 5.83 -8.21 10.02
C GLU A 115 5.33 -7.24 8.94
N ALA A 116 4.22 -7.56 8.28
CA ALA A 116 3.56 -6.67 7.33
C ALA A 116 3.06 -5.41 8.03
N TYR A 117 2.44 -5.53 9.21
CA TYR A 117 1.91 -4.37 9.94
C TYR A 117 3.02 -3.44 10.45
N LYS A 118 4.16 -3.98 10.92
CA LYS A 118 5.36 -3.18 11.24
C LYS A 118 5.76 -2.30 10.05
N LYS A 119 5.86 -2.90 8.85
CA LYS A 119 6.22 -2.18 7.61
C LYS A 119 5.10 -1.26 7.13
N TYR A 120 3.84 -1.62 7.32
CA TYR A 120 2.68 -0.78 7.00
C TYR A 120 2.74 0.54 7.75
N VAL A 121 3.02 0.49 9.06
CA VAL A 121 3.22 1.70 9.87
C VAL A 121 4.35 2.56 9.33
N LEU A 122 5.55 1.98 9.14
CA LEU A 122 6.71 2.74 8.66
C LEU A 122 6.47 3.39 7.29
N VAL A 123 5.94 2.62 6.34
CA VAL A 123 5.70 3.13 4.98
C VAL A 123 4.56 4.15 4.97
N SER A 124 3.55 4.01 5.83
CA SER A 124 2.48 5.01 5.96
C SER A 124 3.00 6.33 6.51
N LEU A 125 3.93 6.29 7.47
CA LEU A 125 4.60 7.49 7.97
C LEU A 125 5.45 8.17 6.89
N ILE A 126 6.18 7.39 6.08
CA ILE A 126 6.99 7.92 4.97
C ILE A 126 6.10 8.57 3.90
N GLN A 127 5.02 7.91 3.49
CA GLN A 127 4.20 8.32 2.36
C GLN A 127 3.16 9.38 2.69
N SER A 128 2.48 9.26 3.83
CA SER A 128 1.35 10.14 4.22
C SER A 128 1.57 10.88 5.53
N GLY A 129 2.64 10.58 6.28
CA GLY A 129 2.89 11.17 7.59
C GLY A 129 1.90 10.75 8.69
N GLN A 130 1.03 9.78 8.40
CA GLN A 130 0.04 9.23 9.33
C GLN A 130 -0.28 7.79 8.96
N VAL A 131 -0.65 6.99 9.95
CA VAL A 131 -1.11 5.61 9.76
C VAL A 131 -2.63 5.62 9.66
N PRO A 132 -3.22 5.14 8.54
CA PRO A 132 -4.68 5.04 8.42
C PRO A 132 -5.28 4.10 9.47
N SER A 133 -6.47 4.42 9.95
CA SER A 133 -7.23 3.52 10.82
C SER A 133 -7.67 2.27 10.04
N PHE A 134 -7.84 1.15 10.75
CA PHE A 134 -8.33 -0.07 10.13
C PHE A 134 -9.74 0.14 9.56
N PRO A 135 -10.02 -0.34 8.33
CA PRO A 135 -11.39 -0.40 7.82
C PRO A 135 -12.30 -1.23 8.72
N LYS A 136 -13.60 -0.90 8.73
CA LYS A 136 -14.62 -1.58 9.56
C LYS A 136 -14.69 -3.08 9.34
N TYR A 137 -14.38 -3.56 8.14
CA TYR A 137 -14.40 -4.99 7.79
C TYR A 137 -13.17 -5.77 8.30
N THR A 138 -12.16 -5.10 8.84
CA THR A 138 -10.96 -5.75 9.35
C THR A 138 -11.31 -6.58 10.58
N SER A 139 -10.84 -7.83 10.63
CA SER A 139 -11.14 -8.75 11.75
C SER A 139 -10.74 -8.15 13.12
N SER A 140 -11.56 -8.40 14.14
CA SER A 140 -11.27 -7.97 15.52
C SER A 140 -9.95 -8.57 16.05
N THR A 141 -9.64 -9.80 15.63
CA THR A 141 -8.36 -10.46 15.88
C THR A 141 -7.19 -9.62 15.36
N ALA A 142 -7.24 -9.14 14.12
CA ALA A 142 -6.20 -8.29 13.56
C ALA A 142 -6.12 -6.95 14.30
N GLN A 143 -7.24 -6.26 14.49
CA GLN A 143 -7.26 -4.92 15.12
C GLN A 143 -6.68 -4.91 16.53
N ARG A 144 -7.00 -5.93 17.34
CA ARG A 144 -6.52 -6.03 18.74
C ARG A 144 -5.08 -6.53 18.80
N ASN A 145 -4.78 -7.64 18.13
CA ASN A 145 -3.51 -8.33 18.35
C ASN A 145 -2.34 -7.69 17.60
N LEU A 146 -2.54 -7.14 16.39
CA LEU A 146 -1.44 -6.51 15.64
C LEU A 146 -0.84 -5.34 16.42
N LYS A 147 -1.68 -4.46 16.97
CA LYS A 147 -1.21 -3.34 17.79
C LYS A 147 -0.39 -3.81 19.00
N ASN A 148 -0.89 -4.81 19.73
CA ASN A 148 -0.21 -5.37 20.91
C ASN A 148 1.17 -5.96 20.57
N HIS A 149 1.29 -6.64 19.44
CA HIS A 149 2.55 -7.27 19.01
C HIS A 149 3.51 -6.31 18.31
N THR A 150 3.10 -5.08 18.00
CA THR A 150 3.93 -4.07 17.33
C THR A 150 3.94 -2.75 18.08
N GLN A 151 3.85 -2.78 19.41
CA GLN A 151 3.66 -1.58 20.24
C GLN A 151 4.74 -0.52 19.97
N ILE A 152 6.01 -0.90 19.85
CA ILE A 152 7.12 0.04 19.55
C ILE A 152 6.86 0.83 18.25
N TYR A 153 6.23 0.23 17.24
CA TYR A 153 5.90 0.91 15.98
C TYR A 153 4.68 1.82 16.13
N VAL A 154 3.70 1.45 16.98
CA VAL A 154 2.55 2.30 17.31
C VAL A 154 3.02 3.53 18.10
N ASP A 155 3.94 3.34 19.04
CA ASP A 155 4.56 4.41 19.82
C ASP A 155 5.41 5.32 18.93
N LEU A 156 6.17 4.74 17.98
CA LEU A 156 6.88 5.50 16.94
C LEU A 156 5.92 6.39 16.14
N SER A 157 4.77 5.85 15.71
CA SER A 157 3.75 6.63 14.99
C SER A 157 3.17 7.76 15.84
N THR A 158 2.99 7.53 17.13
CA THR A 158 2.50 8.56 18.06
C THR A 158 3.54 9.65 18.23
N CYS A 159 4.80 9.27 18.48
CA CYS A 159 5.93 10.18 18.59
C CYS A 159 6.13 11.01 17.31
N TYR A 160 5.98 10.40 16.12
CA TYR A 160 6.03 11.11 14.84
C TYR A 160 4.94 12.18 14.70
N GLY A 161 3.72 11.90 15.19
CA GLY A 161 2.58 12.80 15.05
C GLY A 161 2.59 13.99 16.03
N THR A 162 3.07 13.77 17.27
CA THR A 162 3.02 14.78 18.34
C THR A 162 4.37 15.36 18.73
N GLY A 163 5.45 14.65 18.46
CA GLY A 163 6.81 15.01 18.88
C GLY A 163 7.53 15.92 17.90
N SER A 164 8.67 16.44 18.36
CA SER A 164 9.66 17.14 17.54
C SER A 164 10.62 16.17 16.84
N TYR A 165 11.46 16.67 15.93
CA TYR A 165 12.46 15.84 15.26
C TYR A 165 13.43 15.22 16.28
N SER A 166 13.88 16.00 17.26
CA SER A 166 14.75 15.54 18.34
C SER A 166 14.10 14.45 19.21
N ASP A 167 12.80 14.55 19.48
CA ASP A 167 12.08 13.54 20.27
C ASP A 167 12.03 12.21 19.51
N LEU A 168 11.72 12.28 18.20
CA LEU A 168 11.67 11.11 17.33
C LEU A 168 13.05 10.47 17.17
N GLU A 169 14.10 11.28 16.99
CA GLU A 169 15.47 10.80 16.91
C GLU A 169 15.88 10.08 18.20
N THR A 170 15.60 10.68 19.36
CA THR A 170 15.90 10.08 20.66
C THR A 170 15.14 8.76 20.87
N PHE A 171 13.87 8.71 20.48
CA PHE A 171 13.06 7.49 20.53
C PHE A 171 13.64 6.38 19.66
N ILE A 172 14.05 6.72 18.42
CA ILE A 172 14.64 5.77 17.48
C ILE A 172 15.98 5.24 17.99
N GLN A 173 16.83 6.11 18.55
CA GLN A 173 18.12 5.71 19.13
C GLN A 173 17.94 4.79 20.34
N SER A 174 16.99 5.12 21.23
CA SER A 174 16.69 4.33 22.43
C SER A 174 16.14 2.93 22.10
N ASN A 175 15.47 2.77 20.96
CA ASN A 175 14.87 1.50 20.52
C ASN A 175 15.61 0.86 19.32
N ALA A 176 16.84 1.28 19.04
CA ALA A 176 17.57 0.90 17.83
C ALA A 176 17.74 -0.63 17.69
N GLU A 177 18.02 -1.33 18.79
CA GLU A 177 18.21 -2.78 18.81
C GLU A 177 16.95 -3.54 18.37
N ALA A 178 15.76 -3.10 18.82
CA ALA A 178 14.49 -3.70 18.44
C ALA A 178 14.24 -3.57 16.92
N PHE A 179 14.49 -2.38 16.36
CA PHE A 179 14.35 -2.14 14.93
C PHE A 179 15.39 -2.87 14.06
N GLN A 180 16.59 -3.08 14.60
CA GLN A 180 17.63 -3.87 13.93
C GLN A 180 17.30 -5.37 13.94
N THR A 181 16.81 -5.89 15.06
CA THR A 181 16.34 -7.27 15.18
C THR A 181 15.24 -7.57 14.17
N ASP A 182 14.32 -6.62 13.97
CA ASP A 182 13.24 -6.72 12.97
C ASP A 182 13.70 -6.43 11.53
N ASN A 183 14.99 -6.13 11.30
CA ASN A 183 15.56 -5.75 10.00
C ASN A 183 14.86 -4.54 9.35
N ASN A 184 14.29 -3.63 10.16
CA ASN A 184 13.52 -2.48 9.70
C ASN A 184 14.24 -1.14 9.95
N PHE A 185 15.42 -1.14 10.57
CA PHE A 185 16.14 0.09 10.96
C PHE A 185 16.39 1.05 9.79
N GLY A 186 16.66 0.55 8.59
CA GLY A 186 16.80 1.38 7.40
C GLY A 186 15.52 2.14 7.02
N LEU A 187 14.36 1.52 7.19
CA LEU A 187 13.06 2.18 6.98
C LEU A 187 12.75 3.17 8.11
N VAL A 188 13.11 2.86 9.35
CA VAL A 188 12.94 3.77 10.48
C VAL A 188 13.76 5.05 10.28
N LYS A 189 14.98 4.95 9.74
CA LYS A 189 15.75 6.14 9.35
C LYS A 189 15.07 6.95 8.24
N GLN A 190 14.38 6.28 7.31
CA GLN A 190 13.60 6.97 6.28
C GLN A 190 12.39 7.70 6.88
N VAL A 191 11.72 7.11 7.89
CA VAL A 191 10.68 7.79 8.68
C VAL A 191 11.23 9.06 9.32
N LEU A 192 12.39 9.00 9.98
CA LEU A 192 13.00 10.19 10.56
C LEU A 192 13.25 11.28 9.50
N SER A 193 13.80 10.89 8.34
CA SER A 193 14.05 11.84 7.25
C SER A 193 12.78 12.41 6.60
N SER A 194 11.67 11.66 6.60
CA SER A 194 10.40 12.13 6.01
C SER A 194 9.75 13.22 6.88
N MET A 195 10.12 13.33 8.15
CA MET A 195 9.62 14.37 9.04
C MET A 195 9.96 15.78 8.55
N TYR A 196 11.17 15.97 8.01
CA TYR A 196 11.57 17.25 7.39
C TYR A 196 10.67 17.61 6.20
N LYS A 197 10.47 16.65 5.29
CA LYS A 197 9.58 16.83 4.14
C LYS A 197 8.16 17.19 4.59
N ARG A 198 7.65 16.49 5.61
CA ARG A 198 6.31 16.72 6.15
C ARG A 198 6.17 18.09 6.80
N ASN A 199 7.16 18.53 7.58
CA ASN A 199 7.13 19.83 8.23
C ASN A 199 7.19 20.96 7.20
N ILE A 200 8.02 20.83 6.14
CA ILE A 200 8.05 21.79 5.03
C ILE A 200 6.70 21.84 4.30
N GLN A 201 6.08 20.69 4.00
CA GLN A 201 4.73 20.63 3.42
C GLN A 201 3.66 21.30 4.28
N ARG A 202 3.82 21.33 5.61
CA ARG A 202 2.88 22.06 6.49
C ARG A 202 3.06 23.57 6.35
N LEU A 203 4.28 24.06 6.14
CA LEU A 203 4.55 25.48 5.93
C LEU A 203 3.88 26.02 4.66
N THR A 204 3.76 25.19 3.61
CA THR A 204 3.07 25.58 2.38
C THR A 204 1.57 25.83 2.57
N GLN A 205 0.98 25.35 3.67
CA GLN A 205 -0.44 25.54 3.98
C GLN A 205 -0.70 26.86 4.72
N THR A 206 0.33 27.44 5.34
CA THR A 206 0.20 28.65 6.18
C THR A 206 0.92 29.86 5.61
N TYR A 207 1.92 29.65 4.75
CA TYR A 207 2.75 30.70 4.20
C TYR A 207 2.71 30.69 2.67
N LEU A 208 2.63 31.89 2.07
CA LEU A 208 2.85 32.08 0.64
C LEU A 208 4.34 32.28 0.33
N THR A 209 5.07 32.96 1.20
CA THR A 209 6.51 33.19 1.05
C THR A 209 7.16 33.15 2.43
N LEU A 210 8.29 32.47 2.54
CA LEU A 210 8.99 32.27 3.81
C LEU A 210 10.50 32.28 3.59
N SER A 211 11.28 32.80 4.53
CA SER A 211 12.74 32.82 4.41
C SER A 211 13.33 31.41 4.63
N LEU A 212 14.49 31.13 4.02
CA LEU A 212 15.22 29.88 4.24
C LEU A 212 15.67 29.71 5.69
N GLU A 213 15.90 30.82 6.41
CA GLU A 213 16.27 30.83 7.82
C GLU A 213 15.08 30.45 8.72
N ASP A 214 13.89 30.99 8.42
CA ASP A 214 12.65 30.62 9.13
C ASP A 214 12.25 29.17 8.86
N ILE A 215 12.45 28.69 7.62
CA ILE A 215 12.24 27.27 7.29
C ILE A 215 13.20 26.39 8.10
N ALA A 216 14.49 26.72 8.12
CA ALA A 216 15.48 25.96 8.88
C ALA A 216 15.14 25.91 10.37
N SER A 217 14.77 27.06 10.95
CA SER A 217 14.38 27.17 12.36
C SER A 217 13.10 26.38 12.68
N SER A 218 12.07 26.48 11.82
CA SER A 218 10.78 25.80 12.00
C SER A 218 10.89 24.28 11.89
N VAL A 219 11.84 23.80 11.08
CA VAL A 219 12.02 22.39 10.75
C VAL A 219 13.19 21.76 11.53
N GLN A 220 13.83 22.53 12.42
CA GLN A 220 14.97 22.12 13.25
C GLN A 220 16.19 21.65 12.42
N LEU A 221 16.47 22.36 11.32
CA LEU A 221 17.70 22.21 10.53
C LEU A 221 18.76 23.19 11.02
N ASN A 222 20.04 22.84 10.86
CA ASN A 222 21.12 23.64 11.43
C ASN A 222 21.44 24.87 10.57
N THR A 223 21.20 24.81 9.26
CA THR A 223 21.58 25.88 8.34
C THR A 223 20.50 26.17 7.28
N PRO A 224 20.39 27.42 6.81
CA PRO A 224 19.54 27.78 5.68
C PRO A 224 19.87 27.01 4.40
N LYS A 225 21.15 26.61 4.22
CA LYS A 225 21.60 25.81 3.07
C LYS A 225 21.06 24.38 3.09
N GLU A 226 20.92 23.78 4.28
CA GLU A 226 20.25 22.48 4.42
C GLU A 226 18.77 22.60 4.05
N ALA A 227 18.10 23.66 4.53
CA ALA A 227 16.71 23.93 4.17
C ALA A 227 16.56 24.12 2.65
N GLU A 228 17.44 24.88 2.00
CA GLU A 228 17.46 25.06 0.55
C GLU A 228 17.58 23.72 -0.19
N MET A 229 18.49 22.85 0.24
CA MET A 229 18.69 21.53 -0.35
C MET A 229 17.45 20.63 -0.19
N HIS A 230 16.79 20.67 0.97
CA HIS A 230 15.55 19.92 1.19
C HIS A 230 14.42 20.43 0.29
N VAL A 231 14.21 21.75 0.24
CA VAL A 231 13.19 22.38 -0.60
C VAL A 231 13.43 22.06 -2.08
N LEU A 232 14.68 22.16 -2.55
CA LEU A 232 15.04 21.86 -3.94
C LEU A 232 14.71 20.42 -4.32
N ARG A 233 15.08 19.44 -3.47
CA ARG A 233 14.73 18.03 -3.71
C ARG A 233 13.23 17.79 -3.73
N MET A 234 12.49 18.46 -2.85
CA MET A 234 11.02 18.33 -2.81
C MET A 234 10.37 18.92 -4.07
N ILE A 235 10.96 19.97 -4.66
CA ILE A 235 10.50 20.51 -5.96
C ILE A 235 10.83 19.51 -7.09
N GLU A 236 12.04 18.97 -7.13
CA GLU A 236 12.46 17.96 -8.13
C GLU A 236 11.61 16.67 -8.06
N ASP A 237 11.27 16.22 -6.84
CA ASP A 237 10.42 15.06 -6.59
C ASP A 237 8.93 15.34 -6.88
N GLY A 238 8.54 16.59 -7.16
CA GLY A 238 7.14 17.01 -7.35
C GLY A 238 6.29 16.97 -6.07
N GLU A 239 6.91 17.04 -4.90
CA GLU A 239 6.24 16.97 -3.59
C GLU A 239 5.71 18.33 -3.12
N ILE A 240 6.31 19.43 -3.60
CA ILE A 240 5.85 20.81 -3.40
C ILE A 240 6.06 21.61 -4.69
N HIS A 241 5.21 22.61 -4.89
CA HIS A 241 5.38 23.62 -5.95
C HIS A 241 5.91 24.89 -5.31
N ALA A 242 7.18 25.23 -5.57
CA ALA A 242 7.81 26.39 -4.97
C ALA A 242 8.93 26.94 -5.85
N THR A 243 9.26 28.22 -5.67
CA THR A 243 10.38 28.90 -6.32
C THR A 243 11.34 29.45 -5.27
N ILE A 244 12.64 29.20 -5.44
CA ILE A 244 13.70 29.67 -4.53
C ILE A 244 14.33 30.94 -5.13
N ASN A 245 14.31 32.04 -4.37
CA ASN A 245 15.06 33.25 -4.69
C ASN A 245 16.32 33.32 -3.81
N GLN A 246 17.46 32.93 -4.40
CA GLN A 246 18.76 32.92 -3.70
C GLN A 246 19.29 34.31 -3.34
N LYS A 247 18.88 35.37 -4.05
CA LYS A 247 19.36 36.73 -3.75
C LYS A 247 18.76 37.25 -2.45
N ASP A 248 17.47 36.98 -2.26
CA ASP A 248 16.71 37.44 -1.10
C ASP A 248 16.63 36.39 0.01
N GLY A 249 17.06 35.15 -0.26
CA GLY A 249 17.00 34.03 0.70
C GLY A 249 15.57 33.56 1.00
N MET A 250 14.65 33.75 0.04
CA MET A 250 13.22 33.49 0.21
C MET A 250 12.74 32.32 -0.65
N VAL A 251 11.77 31.58 -0.13
CA VAL A 251 11.03 30.54 -0.86
C VAL A 251 9.58 31.01 -1.01
N SER A 252 9.12 31.12 -2.25
CA SER A 252 7.71 31.35 -2.56
C SER A 252 7.04 30.03 -2.86
N PHE A 253 5.97 29.70 -2.13
CA PHE A 253 5.15 28.52 -2.35
C PHE A 253 4.06 28.86 -3.37
N ASN A 254 3.88 27.97 -4.35
CA ASN A 254 2.99 28.13 -5.48
C ASN A 254 1.89 27.06 -5.43
N GLU A 255 0.79 27.30 -6.13
CA GLU A 255 -0.20 26.27 -6.40
C GLU A 255 0.30 25.31 -7.49
N ASP A 256 -0.35 24.15 -7.57
CA ASP A 256 -0.09 23.16 -8.63
C ASP A 256 -0.23 23.81 -10.01
N PRO A 257 0.83 23.79 -10.85
CA PRO A 257 0.77 24.41 -12.17
C PRO A 257 -0.10 23.63 -13.16
N GLU A 258 -0.58 22.43 -12.83
CA GLU A 258 -1.40 21.61 -13.71
C GLU A 258 -2.74 22.30 -14.01
N GLN A 259 -2.93 22.67 -15.29
CA GLN A 259 -4.14 23.34 -15.77
C GLN A 259 -5.15 22.39 -16.40
N TYR A 260 -4.88 21.08 -16.43
CA TYR A 260 -5.75 20.05 -17.01
C TYR A 260 -6.04 20.25 -18.52
N LYS A 261 -5.13 20.89 -19.23
CA LYS A 261 -5.28 21.24 -20.67
C LYS A 261 -4.31 20.51 -21.57
N SER A 262 -3.32 19.81 -21.01
CA SER A 262 -2.27 19.13 -21.77
C SER A 262 -2.82 17.90 -22.50
N SER A 263 -2.21 17.57 -23.64
CA SER A 263 -2.48 16.30 -24.34
C SER A 263 -2.19 15.09 -23.44
N GLU A 264 -1.14 15.18 -22.63
CA GLU A 264 -0.77 14.15 -21.65
C GLU A 264 -1.89 13.90 -20.63
N MET A 265 -2.56 14.96 -20.15
CA MET A 265 -3.69 14.81 -19.23
C MET A 265 -4.88 14.13 -19.92
N VAL A 266 -5.14 14.46 -21.19
CA VAL A 266 -6.20 13.79 -21.97
C VAL A 266 -5.92 12.30 -22.12
N GLU A 267 -4.69 11.91 -22.44
CA GLU A 267 -4.26 10.51 -22.52
C GLU A 267 -4.38 9.80 -21.17
N HIS A 268 -4.00 10.46 -20.07
CA HIS A 268 -4.14 9.92 -18.72
C HIS A 268 -5.61 9.68 -18.34
N ILE A 269 -6.49 10.62 -18.69
CA ILE A 269 -7.94 10.48 -18.48
C ILE A 269 -8.49 9.33 -19.32
N ASP A 270 -8.14 9.24 -20.61
CA ASP A 270 -8.60 8.17 -21.49
C ASP A 270 -8.15 6.78 -20.96
N SER A 271 -6.89 6.65 -20.56
CA SER A 271 -6.40 5.40 -19.93
C SER A 271 -7.17 5.06 -18.65
N SER A 272 -7.55 6.06 -17.85
CA SER A 272 -8.34 5.86 -16.64
C SER A 272 -9.76 5.40 -16.95
N ILE A 273 -10.39 5.98 -17.99
CA ILE A 273 -11.71 5.57 -18.49
C ILE A 273 -11.66 4.12 -18.99
N GLN A 274 -10.64 3.75 -19.78
CA GLN A 274 -10.49 2.39 -20.28
C GLN A 274 -10.37 1.36 -19.14
N ARG A 275 -9.59 1.68 -18.09
CA ARG A 275 -9.48 0.83 -16.89
C ARG A 275 -10.82 0.70 -16.16
N LEU A 276 -11.56 1.80 -15.99
CA LEU A 276 -12.88 1.78 -15.36
C LEU A 276 -13.89 0.95 -16.17
N MET A 277 -13.87 1.05 -17.49
CA MET A 277 -14.71 0.23 -18.37
C MET A 277 -14.39 -1.26 -18.25
N ALA A 278 -13.10 -1.61 -18.20
CA ALA A 278 -12.67 -2.99 -18.01
C ALA A 278 -13.14 -3.55 -16.65
N LEU A 279 -12.97 -2.77 -15.57
CA LEU A 279 -13.43 -3.14 -14.24
C LEU A 279 -14.95 -3.26 -14.16
N SER A 280 -15.70 -2.34 -14.78
CA SER A 280 -17.16 -2.40 -14.85
C SER A 280 -17.65 -3.68 -15.54
N LYS A 281 -17.05 -4.02 -16.69
CA LYS A 281 -17.34 -5.26 -17.41
C LYS A 281 -17.04 -6.50 -16.56
N LYS A 282 -15.94 -6.50 -15.82
CA LYS A 282 -15.58 -7.59 -14.90
C LYS A 282 -16.62 -7.72 -13.78
N LEU A 283 -17.03 -6.61 -13.17
CA LEU A 283 -18.05 -6.59 -12.13
C LEU A 283 -19.39 -7.15 -12.63
N THR A 284 -19.81 -6.77 -13.83
CA THR A 284 -21.01 -7.34 -14.47
C THR A 284 -20.88 -8.85 -14.69
N SER A 285 -19.71 -9.34 -15.10
CA SER A 285 -19.47 -10.78 -15.25
C SER A 285 -19.53 -11.52 -13.91
N ILE A 286 -18.98 -10.93 -12.84
CA ILE A 286 -19.05 -11.52 -11.49
C ILE A 286 -20.50 -11.57 -11.01
N ASP A 287 -21.26 -10.49 -11.19
CA ASP A 287 -22.68 -10.42 -10.80
C ASP A 287 -23.54 -11.47 -11.53
N GLN A 288 -23.29 -11.68 -12.82
CA GLN A 288 -23.93 -12.74 -13.59
C GLN A 288 -23.58 -14.13 -13.05
N ASN A 289 -22.30 -14.38 -12.75
CA ASN A 289 -21.86 -15.67 -12.21
C ASN A 289 -22.48 -15.95 -10.83
N ILE A 290 -22.55 -14.95 -9.94
CA ILE A 290 -23.20 -15.07 -8.63
C ILE A 290 -24.70 -15.28 -8.78
N SER A 291 -25.36 -14.58 -9.70
CA SER A 291 -26.79 -14.71 -9.96
C SER A 291 -27.18 -16.10 -10.46
N CYS A 292 -26.27 -16.78 -11.15
CA CYS A 292 -26.44 -18.15 -11.65
C CYS A 292 -25.95 -19.21 -10.66
N ASP A 293 -25.35 -18.84 -9.52
CA ASP A 293 -24.82 -19.78 -8.56
C ASP A 293 -25.94 -20.54 -7.84
N HIS A 294 -25.79 -21.85 -7.75
CA HIS A 294 -26.82 -22.75 -7.21
C HIS A 294 -27.12 -22.45 -5.74
N ALA A 295 -26.10 -22.12 -4.93
CA ALA A 295 -26.30 -21.78 -3.52
C ALA A 295 -27.07 -20.46 -3.36
N PHE A 296 -26.79 -19.47 -4.21
CA PHE A 296 -27.53 -18.21 -4.25
C PHE A 296 -29.00 -18.43 -4.67
N LEU A 297 -29.22 -19.22 -5.73
CA LEU A 297 -30.56 -19.57 -6.20
C LEU A 297 -31.35 -20.35 -5.14
N MET A 298 -30.75 -21.32 -4.46
CA MET A 298 -31.41 -22.05 -3.37
C MET A 298 -31.81 -21.14 -2.22
N LYS A 299 -30.91 -20.26 -1.76
CA LYS A 299 -31.23 -19.29 -0.69
C LYS A 299 -32.35 -18.33 -1.09
N ARG A 300 -32.42 -17.93 -2.36
CA ARG A 300 -33.48 -17.07 -2.90
C ARG A 300 -34.82 -17.81 -2.98
N VAL A 301 -34.81 -19.10 -3.33
CA VAL A 301 -35.99 -19.95 -3.33
C VAL A 301 -36.48 -20.22 -1.90
N GLU A 302 -35.58 -20.53 -0.96
CA GLU A 302 -35.91 -20.75 0.46
C GLU A 302 -36.48 -19.50 1.14
N GLY A 303 -35.93 -18.31 0.85
CA GLY A 303 -36.49 -17.04 1.32
C GLY A 303 -37.91 -16.78 0.79
N ASN A 304 -38.18 -17.12 -0.47
CA ASN A 304 -39.52 -17.02 -1.06
C ASN A 304 -40.52 -18.07 -0.50
N VAL A 305 -40.04 -19.20 0.01
CA VAL A 305 -40.90 -20.23 0.64
C VAL A 305 -41.34 -19.79 2.03
N GLN A 306 -40.50 -19.08 2.80
CA GLN A 306 -40.91 -18.52 4.11
C GLN A 306 -41.90 -17.35 3.97
N ASP A 307 -41.78 -16.52 2.92
CA ASP A 307 -42.70 -15.41 2.65
C ASP A 307 -44.04 -15.84 2.03
N SER A 308 -44.16 -17.08 1.55
CA SER A 308 -45.39 -17.58 0.91
C SER A 308 -46.56 -17.87 1.88
N THR A 309 -46.36 -17.73 3.20
CA THR A 309 -47.46 -17.78 4.19
C THR A 309 -48.10 -16.41 4.45
N THR A 310 -47.62 -15.33 3.82
CA THR A 310 -48.22 -14.00 3.92
C THR A 310 -48.28 -13.36 2.54
N MET A 311 -49.25 -13.80 1.73
CA MET A 311 -49.58 -13.17 0.46
C MET A 311 -50.16 -11.77 0.69
N THR A 312 -49.32 -10.73 0.57
CA THR A 312 -49.70 -9.47 -0.08
C THR A 312 -48.54 -8.96 -0.94
N SER A 313 -48.78 -9.02 -2.24
CA SER A 313 -48.00 -8.47 -3.34
C SER A 313 -47.26 -7.16 -3.00
N THR A 314 -45.93 -7.18 -3.03
CA THR A 314 -45.13 -6.00 -3.42
C THR A 314 -43.91 -6.45 -4.23
N ARG A 315 -43.93 -6.17 -5.55
CA ARG A 315 -42.75 -6.33 -6.42
C ARG A 315 -41.71 -5.28 -6.03
N PHE A 316 -40.69 -5.66 -5.28
CA PHE A 316 -39.49 -4.84 -5.13
C PHE A 316 -38.52 -5.14 -6.27
N ARG A 317 -38.53 -4.29 -7.29
CA ARG A 317 -37.37 -4.08 -8.17
C ARG A 317 -36.40 -3.17 -7.41
N THR A 318 -35.42 -3.75 -6.73
CA THR A 318 -34.34 -2.96 -6.14
C THR A 318 -33.37 -2.58 -7.24
N ASN A 319 -33.50 -1.36 -7.75
CA ASN A 319 -32.47 -0.74 -8.59
C ASN A 319 -31.25 -0.45 -7.71
N ILE A 320 -30.08 -0.94 -8.12
CA ILE A 320 -28.78 -0.69 -7.46
C ILE A 320 -28.48 0.82 -7.29
N PHE A 321 -29.12 1.68 -8.08
CA PHE A 321 -29.03 3.14 -7.94
C PHE A 321 -29.60 3.71 -6.62
N GLU A 322 -30.57 3.05 -5.97
CA GLU A 322 -31.13 3.55 -4.69
C GLU A 322 -30.27 3.21 -3.46
N MET A 323 -29.42 2.18 -3.52
CA MET A 323 -28.46 1.91 -2.42
C MET A 323 -27.31 2.93 -2.38
N ILE A 324 -27.03 3.60 -3.50
CA ILE A 324 -25.98 4.62 -3.56
C ILE A 324 -26.46 5.94 -2.94
N SER A 325 -27.77 6.23 -2.93
CA SER A 325 -28.30 7.43 -2.26
C SER A 325 -28.46 7.29 -0.74
N THR A 326 -28.33 6.08 -0.18
CA THR A 326 -28.41 5.83 1.28
C THR A 326 -27.05 5.85 1.98
N LEU A 327 -25.96 5.84 1.23
CA LEU A 327 -24.63 6.19 1.72
C LEU A 327 -24.44 7.69 1.51
N GLY A 328 -25.06 8.47 2.40
CA GLY A 328 -25.04 9.93 2.36
C GLY A 328 -23.62 10.50 2.26
N VAL A 329 -23.49 11.46 1.35
CA VAL A 329 -22.54 12.58 1.41
C VAL A 329 -22.57 13.21 2.80
#